data_AF-A0A059F2U3-F1
#
_entry.id   AF-A0A059F2U3-F1
#
_cell.length_a   1.000
_cell.length_b   1.000
_cell.length_c   1.000
_cell.angle_alpha   90.00
_cell.angle_beta   90.00
_cell.angle_gamma   90.00
#
_symmetry.space_group_name_H-M   'P 1'
#
loop_
_entity.id
_entity.type
_entity.pdbx_description
1 polymer ?
#
loop_
_entity_poly.entity_id
_entity_poly.type
_entity_poly.pdbx_seq_one_letter_code
_entity_poly.pdbx_strand_id
1 'polypeptide(L)'
;MIIKNSSSILYNKKGVQWILEGIDNSEEKNIFLVIVLNRKSETLHDIFENKIKKGTLIITDGYPSYPKAVESFGSQHIIINHSDGFKNADGFTTNNIENVWSH
;
A
#
# COMPACT_ATOMS: atom_id res chain seq x y z
N MET A 1 -6.52 -12.31 7.89
CA MET A 1 -5.54 -13.32 7.44
C MET A 1 -4.19 -12.63 7.30
N ILE A 2 -3.17 -12.99 8.07
CA ILE A 2 -1.82 -12.43 7.90
C ILE A 2 -1.11 -13.29 6.86
N ILE A 3 -0.97 -12.76 5.64
CA ILE A 3 -0.19 -13.42 4.58
C ILE A 3 1.27 -13.49 5.07
N LYS A 4 1.98 -14.61 4.90
CA LYS A 4 3.42 -14.65 5.24
C LYS A 4 4.18 -13.78 4.24
N ASN A 5 5.06 -12.89 4.72
CA ASN A 5 5.89 -12.05 3.85
C ASN A 5 7.04 -12.87 3.21
N SER A 6 6.71 -13.64 2.18
CA SER A 6 7.64 -14.46 1.39
C SER A 6 8.63 -13.64 0.56
N SER A 7 8.39 -12.33 0.40
CA SER A 7 9.16 -11.48 -0.49
C SER A 7 10.41 -10.85 0.13
N SER A 8 10.62 -11.04 1.43
CA SER A 8 11.81 -10.52 2.13
C SER A 8 13.12 -11.04 1.54
N ILE A 9 13.11 -12.24 0.95
CA ILE A 9 14.25 -12.85 0.25
C ILE A 9 14.62 -12.11 -1.06
N LEU A 10 13.73 -11.26 -1.57
CA LEU A 10 13.90 -10.59 -2.86
C LEU A 10 14.46 -9.17 -2.75
N TYR A 11 14.63 -8.61 -1.55
CA TYR A 11 15.10 -7.24 -1.37
C TYR A 11 16.51 -6.99 -1.96
N ASN A 12 17.36 -8.02 -1.98
CA ASN A 12 18.72 -7.93 -2.53
C ASN A 12 18.86 -8.63 -3.90
N LYS A 13 17.76 -9.05 -4.52
CA LYS A 13 17.81 -9.76 -5.81
C LYS A 13 18.08 -8.77 -6.93
N LYS A 14 19.19 -8.94 -7.65
CA LYS A 14 19.49 -8.15 -8.85
C LYS A 14 18.35 -8.23 -9.85
N GLY A 15 17.99 -7.09 -10.45
CA GLY A 15 16.92 -6.98 -11.43
C GLY A 15 15.50 -6.98 -10.86
N VAL A 16 15.34 -6.92 -9.53
CA VAL A 16 14.04 -6.68 -8.89
C VAL A 16 14.00 -5.25 -8.37
N GLN A 17 12.92 -4.55 -8.69
CA GLN A 17 12.62 -3.24 -8.13
C GLN A 17 11.25 -3.26 -7.48
N TRP A 18 11.15 -2.66 -6.30
CA TRP A 18 9.88 -2.42 -5.63
C TRP A 18 9.45 -0.98 -5.81
N ILE A 19 8.15 -0.79 -6.07
CA ILE A 19 7.50 0.51 -6.17
C ILE A 19 6.34 0.50 -5.17
N LEU A 20 6.23 1.58 -4.40
CA LEU A 20 5.03 1.90 -3.65
C LEU A 20 4.28 2.98 -4.41
N GLU A 21 3.00 2.74 -4.65
CA GLU A 21 2.10 3.69 -5.28
C GLU A 21 0.97 4.07 -4.32
N GLY A 22 0.52 5.31 -4.40
CA GLY A 22 -0.69 5.76 -3.75
C GLY A 22 -1.45 6.76 -4.62
N ILE A 23 -2.77 6.66 -4.59
CA ILE A 23 -3.70 7.59 -5.24
C ILE A 23 -4.66 8.12 -4.18
N ASP A 24 -4.87 9.43 -4.16
CA ASP A 24 -5.94 10.00 -3.34
C ASP A 24 -7.31 9.78 -3.99
N ASN A 25 -8.37 9.78 -3.16
CA ASN A 25 -9.74 9.61 -3.65
C ASN A 25 -10.41 10.94 -4.01
N SER A 26 -9.68 12.06 -4.06
CA SER A 26 -10.22 13.36 -4.44
C SER A 26 -10.59 13.40 -5.93
N GLU A 27 -11.18 14.51 -6.38
CA GLU A 27 -11.44 14.76 -7.80
C GLU A 27 -10.14 14.94 -8.61
N GLU A 28 -9.09 15.48 -7.98
CA GLU A 28 -7.79 15.72 -8.61
C GLU A 28 -6.98 14.43 -8.81
N LYS A 29 -7.29 13.38 -8.03
CA LYS A 29 -6.64 12.06 -8.09
C LYS A 29 -5.12 12.17 -8.04
N ASN A 30 -4.57 12.88 -7.06
CA ASN A 30 -3.11 13.00 -6.97
C ASN A 30 -2.48 11.61 -6.77
N ILE A 31 -1.49 11.29 -7.61
CA ILE A 31 -0.78 10.01 -7.62
C ILE A 31 0.68 10.23 -7.22
N PHE A 32 1.24 9.33 -6.41
CA PHE A 32 2.68 9.20 -6.27
C PHE A 32 3.13 7.78 -6.58
N LEU A 33 4.29 7.65 -7.21
CA LEU A 33 5.01 6.39 -7.39
C LEU A 33 6.42 6.58 -6.83
N VAL A 34 6.79 5.75 -5.86
CA VAL A 34 8.10 5.83 -5.19
C VAL A 34 8.80 4.49 -5.30
N ILE A 35 10.01 4.53 -5.86
CA ILE A 35 10.92 3.40 -5.83
C ILE A 35 11.39 3.19 -4.38
N VAL A 36 11.14 1.99 -3.84
CA VAL A 36 11.53 1.64 -2.46
C VAL A 36 12.56 0.52 -2.47
N LEU A 37 13.51 0.59 -1.54
CA LEU A 37 14.57 -0.42 -1.40
C LEU A 37 13.99 -1.77 -0.93
N ASN A 38 12.96 -1.72 -0.09
CA ASN A 38 12.28 -2.87 0.44
C ASN A 38 10.84 -2.48 0.83
N ARG A 39 10.02 -3.47 1.19
CA ARG A 39 8.62 -3.28 1.57
C ARG A 39 8.39 -3.50 3.06
N LYS A 40 9.39 -3.24 3.91
CA LYS A 40 9.24 -3.34 5.37
C LYS A 40 8.39 -2.19 5.89
N SER A 41 7.73 -2.41 7.03
CA SER A 41 6.87 -1.41 7.65
C SER A 41 7.56 -0.07 7.90
N GLU A 42 8.85 -0.09 8.26
CA GLU A 42 9.62 1.12 8.54
C GLU A 42 9.83 1.95 7.27
N THR A 43 10.20 1.29 6.16
CA THR A 43 10.33 1.96 4.86
C THR A 43 9.00 2.52 4.37
N LEU A 44 7.90 1.79 4.55
CA LEU A 44 6.57 2.29 4.15
C LEU A 44 6.13 3.47 5.03
N HIS A 45 6.36 3.42 6.33
CA HIS A 45 6.07 4.51 7.27
C HIS A 45 6.81 5.81 6.88
N ASP A 46 8.10 5.72 6.55
CA ASP A 46 8.88 6.87 6.11
C ASP A 46 8.30 7.50 4.83
N ILE A 47 7.79 6.68 3.90
CA ILE A 47 7.11 7.21 2.71
C ILE A 47 5.77 7.86 3.09
N PHE A 48 5.00 7.28 4.01
CA PHE A 48 3.73 7.86 4.45
C PHE A 48 3.91 9.23 5.08
N GLU A 49 4.88 9.41 5.98
CA GLU A 49 5.19 10.72 6.60
C GLU A 49 5.56 11.80 5.55
N ASN A 50 6.12 11.40 4.41
CA ASN A 50 6.51 12.34 3.34
C ASN A 50 5.42 12.58 2.28
N LYS A 51 4.51 11.63 2.07
CA LYS A 51 3.59 11.62 0.91
C LYS A 51 2.12 11.73 1.29
N ILE A 52 1.75 11.41 2.52
CA ILE A 52 0.36 11.29 2.94
C ILE A 52 0.11 12.27 4.09
N LYS A 53 -1.05 12.92 4.08
CA LYS A 53 -1.49 13.75 5.20
C LYS A 53 -1.86 12.86 6.40
N LYS A 54 -1.30 13.16 7.58
CA LYS A 54 -1.61 12.42 8.82
C LYS A 54 -3.11 12.42 9.13
N GLY A 55 -3.63 11.29 9.62
CA GLY A 55 -5.06 11.10 9.91
C GLY A 55 -5.91 10.75 8.68
N THR A 56 -5.31 10.66 7.48
CA THR A 56 -5.99 10.13 6.29
C THR A 56 -6.38 8.67 6.50
N LEU A 57 -7.57 8.30 6.01
CA LEU A 57 -7.98 6.90 5.88
C LEU A 57 -7.18 6.23 4.75
N ILE A 58 -6.33 5.28 5.11
CA ILE A 58 -5.50 4.55 4.15
C ILE A 58 -6.19 3.23 3.80
N ILE A 59 -6.29 2.94 2.49
CA ILE A 59 -6.84 1.69 1.96
C ILE A 59 -5.70 0.96 1.26
N THR A 60 -5.42 -0.29 1.66
CA THR A 60 -4.36 -1.11 1.06
C THR A 60 -4.86 -2.51 0.74
N ASP A 61 -4.07 -3.26 -0.02
CA ASP A 61 -4.23 -4.71 -0.10
C ASP A 61 -3.85 -5.40 1.23
N GLY A 62 -3.94 -6.73 1.25
CA GLY A 62 -3.58 -7.58 2.39
C GLY A 62 -2.08 -7.78 2.66
N TYR A 63 -1.18 -6.97 2.08
CA TYR A 63 0.24 -7.18 2.26
C TYR A 63 0.71 -6.92 3.72
N PRO A 64 1.58 -7.76 4.30
CA PRO A 64 1.71 -7.86 5.76
C PRO A 64 2.39 -6.68 6.45
N SER A 65 3.06 -5.80 5.69
CA SER A 65 3.75 -4.64 6.24
C SER A 65 2.85 -3.43 6.40
N TYR A 66 1.71 -3.38 5.70
CA TYR A 66 0.79 -2.24 5.78
C TYR A 66 0.18 -2.04 7.17
N PRO A 67 -0.35 -3.07 7.87
CA PRO A 67 -0.99 -2.85 9.17
C PRO A 67 -0.08 -2.12 10.17
N LYS A 68 1.16 -2.60 10.33
CA LYS A 68 2.14 -1.97 11.24
C LYS A 68 2.57 -0.58 10.76
N ALA A 69 2.74 -0.37 9.46
CA ALA A 69 3.14 0.93 8.91
C ALA A 69 2.05 1.99 9.11
N VAL A 70 0.79 1.64 8.85
CA VAL A 70 -0.36 2.55 9.01
C VAL A 70 -0.64 2.83 10.48
N GLU A 71 -0.57 1.81 11.34
CA GLU A 71 -0.67 1.98 12.80
C GLU A 71 0.40 2.95 13.33
N SER A 72 1.66 2.75 12.95
CA SER A 72 2.78 3.61 13.38
C SER A 72 2.67 5.03 12.83
N PHE A 73 2.10 5.19 11.63
CA PHE A 73 1.80 6.50 11.05
C PHE A 73 0.67 7.25 11.79
N GLY A 74 -0.19 6.52 12.51
CA GLY A 74 -1.31 7.09 13.27
C GLY A 74 -2.52 7.40 12.39
N SER A 75 -2.81 6.54 11.43
CA SER A 75 -3.94 6.66 10.49
C SER A 75 -4.95 5.53 10.66
N GLN A 76 -6.18 5.77 10.20
CA GLN A 76 -7.18 4.71 10.04
C GLN A 76 -6.79 3.82 8.86
N HIS A 77 -7.08 2.52 8.97
CA HIS A 77 -6.68 1.53 7.98
C HIS A 77 -7.87 0.66 7.55
N ILE A 78 -8.06 0.53 6.24
CA ILE A 78 -8.90 -0.49 5.62
C ILE A 78 -8.03 -1.42 4.79
N ILE A 79 -8.25 -2.72 4.96
CA ILE A 79 -7.53 -3.76 4.24
C ILE A 79 -8.49 -4.46 3.28
N ILE A 80 -8.14 -4.46 2.00
CA ILE A 80 -8.83 -5.23 0.96
C ILE A 80 -8.19 -6.61 0.88
N ASN A 81 -8.93 -7.63 1.33
CA ASN A 81 -8.49 -9.01 1.23
C ASN A 81 -8.81 -9.57 -0.16
N HIS A 82 -7.82 -9.59 -1.06
CA HIS A 82 -7.99 -10.14 -2.41
C HIS A 82 -8.26 -11.65 -2.46
N SER A 83 -8.13 -12.39 -1.35
CA SER A 83 -8.65 -13.76 -1.27
C SER A 83 -10.18 -13.81 -1.18
N ASP A 84 -10.82 -12.75 -0.68
CA ASP A 84 -12.27 -12.66 -0.54
C ASP A 84 -12.92 -11.90 -1.71
N GLY A 85 -12.19 -10.96 -2.33
CA GLY A 85 -12.63 -10.23 -3.53
C GLY A 85 -11.86 -8.93 -3.77
N PHE A 86 -12.25 -8.18 -4.81
CA PHE A 86 -11.62 -6.91 -5.21
C PHE A 86 -12.19 -5.66 -4.50
N LYS A 87 -13.28 -5.84 -3.76
CA LYS A 87 -13.91 -4.80 -2.95
C LYS A 87 -14.46 -5.42 -1.67
N ASN A 88 -14.49 -4.65 -0.58
CA ASN A 88 -15.15 -5.09 0.65
C ASN A 88 -16.67 -4.81 0.60
N ALA A 89 -17.40 -5.19 1.66
CA ALA A 89 -18.85 -5.00 1.75
C ALA A 89 -19.28 -3.52 1.73
N ASP A 90 -18.42 -2.62 2.20
CA ASP A 90 -18.65 -1.17 2.22
C ASP A 90 -18.26 -0.49 0.88
N GLY A 91 -17.77 -1.27 -0.10
CA GLY A 91 -17.40 -0.79 -1.43
C GLY A 91 -15.99 -0.22 -1.57
N PHE A 92 -15.16 -0.27 -0.52
CA PHE A 92 -13.75 0.13 -0.62
C PHE A 92 -12.97 -0.84 -1.51
N THR A 93 -12.03 -0.31 -2.28
CA THR A 93 -11.24 -1.05 -3.27
C THR A 93 -9.89 -0.37 -3.52
N THR A 94 -8.91 -1.15 -3.99
CA THR A 94 -7.60 -0.68 -4.49
C THR A 94 -7.55 -0.54 -6.02
N ASN A 95 -8.65 -0.83 -6.73
CA ASN A 95 -8.68 -0.87 -8.20
C ASN A 95 -8.22 0.42 -8.89
N ASN A 96 -8.38 1.59 -8.25
CA ASN A 96 -7.87 2.85 -8.81
C ASN A 96 -6.35 2.85 -8.98
N ILE A 97 -5.63 2.17 -8.08
CA ILE A 97 -4.18 1.98 -8.15
C ILE A 97 -3.85 0.93 -9.21
N GLU A 98 -4.52 -0.22 -9.17
CA GLU A 98 -4.27 -1.33 -10.10
C GLU A 98 -4.50 -0.93 -11.57
N ASN A 99 -5.52 -0.11 -11.83
CA ASN A 99 -5.83 0.39 -13.17
C ASN A 99 -4.73 1.30 -13.77
N VAL A 100 -3.85 1.89 -12.95
CA VAL A 100 -2.69 2.65 -13.47
C VAL A 100 -1.74 1.76 -14.26
N TRP A 101 -1.72 0.46 -13.98
CA TRP A 101 -0.86 -0.53 -14.64
C TRP A 101 -1.55 -1.30 -15.76
N SER A 102 -2.82 -1.02 -16.03
CA SER A 102 -3.59 -1.69 -17.08
C SER A 102 -3.31 -1.05 -18.44
N HIS A 103 -2.77 -1.84 -19.38
CA HIS A 103 -2.59 -1.49 -20.80
C HIS A 103 -3.11 -2.61 -21.70
#